data_AF-X1HAE3-F1
#
_entry.id   AF-X1HAE3-F1
#
_cell.length_a   1.000
_cell.length_b   1.000
_cell.length_c   1.000
_cell.angle_alpha   90.00
_cell.angle_beta   90.00
_cell.angle_gamma   90.00
#
_symmetry.space_group_name_H-M   'P 1'
#
loop_
_entity.id
_entity.type
_entity.pdbx_description
1 polymer ?
#
loop_
_entity_poly.entity_id
_entity_poly.type
_entity_poly.pdbx_seq_one_letter_code
_entity_poly.pdbx_strand_id
1 'polypeptide(L)'
;MGDPATLQSFIEWSIANYPARHYALVLWDHGSGWRERNAPTSMKAICFDDQAGDSLTMTEVRSALNAANATTGETLDIIGFDACLMQMVEVVYQVMGSADRPLVDIAVGSEETEPGDGWDYAATLTALTGNPAMTPAALATQIVNDYISSYDPTWDITQSAAQLNLVDELATVIDSFAQAMTSATGDWGAIGTARSQAQEYYYDYYIDLYHFAQLVNQDTSISQAVRDAASSVMTAVSNAVIAEGHTSSVANSHGLSIYYPETATDYFSDYETSLLFT
;
A
#
# COMPACT_ATOMS: atom_id res chain seq x y z
N MET A 1 -0.04 -9.82 -18.23
CA MET A 1 -1.26 -9.18 -17.67
C MET A 1 -1.21 -7.66 -17.81
N GLY A 2 -0.21 -7.07 -18.50
CA GLY A 2 -0.01 -5.62 -18.57
C GLY A 2 -1.16 -4.78 -19.15
N ASP A 3 -2.09 -5.39 -19.90
CA ASP A 3 -3.25 -4.70 -20.47
C ASP A 3 -4.41 -4.54 -19.45
N PRO A 4 -4.83 -3.31 -19.08
CA PRO A 4 -5.97 -3.08 -18.19
C PRO A 4 -7.28 -3.71 -18.65
N ALA A 5 -7.50 -3.85 -19.96
CA ALA A 5 -8.70 -4.50 -20.49
C ALA A 5 -8.74 -6.00 -20.15
N THR A 6 -7.57 -6.63 -20.01
CA THR A 6 -7.47 -8.03 -19.58
C THR A 6 -7.86 -8.16 -18.12
N LEU A 7 -7.35 -7.28 -17.24
CA LEU A 7 -7.73 -7.26 -15.83
C LEU A 7 -9.23 -7.01 -15.65
N GLN A 8 -9.79 -6.00 -16.34
CA GLN A 8 -11.22 -5.72 -16.33
C GLN A 8 -12.03 -6.97 -16.75
N SER A 9 -11.69 -7.56 -17.89
CA SER A 9 -12.41 -8.72 -18.44
C SER A 9 -12.35 -9.92 -17.49
N PHE A 10 -11.22 -10.11 -16.80
CA PHE A 10 -11.06 -11.17 -15.81
C PHE A 10 -12.00 -10.99 -14.61
N ILE A 11 -12.10 -9.77 -14.08
CA ILE A 11 -13.00 -9.45 -12.96
C ILE A 11 -14.46 -9.66 -13.38
N GLU A 12 -14.87 -9.07 -14.52
CA GLU A 12 -16.23 -9.19 -15.03
C GLU A 12 -16.61 -10.64 -15.30
N TRP A 13 -15.72 -11.41 -15.92
CA TRP A 13 -15.93 -12.83 -16.18
C TRP A 13 -16.06 -13.64 -14.89
N SER A 14 -15.22 -13.37 -13.88
CA SER A 14 -15.23 -14.08 -12.61
C SER A 14 -16.54 -13.86 -11.85
N ILE A 15 -16.99 -12.61 -11.74
CA ILE A 15 -18.26 -12.26 -11.07
C ILE A 15 -19.46 -12.86 -11.81
N ALA A 16 -19.47 -12.78 -13.14
CA ALA A 16 -20.58 -13.30 -13.95
C ALA A 16 -20.72 -14.84 -13.87
N ASN A 17 -19.60 -15.57 -13.79
CA ASN A 17 -19.60 -17.04 -13.77
C ASN A 17 -19.63 -17.62 -12.35
N TYR A 18 -19.16 -16.88 -11.35
CA TYR A 18 -19.10 -17.31 -9.95
C TYR A 18 -19.67 -16.25 -8.99
N PRO A 19 -20.99 -15.97 -9.03
CA PRO A 19 -21.59 -14.98 -8.14
C PRO A 19 -21.40 -15.36 -6.67
N ALA A 20 -20.84 -14.44 -5.90
CA ALA A 20 -20.55 -14.58 -4.48
C ALA A 20 -21.02 -13.36 -3.69
N ARG A 21 -21.02 -13.48 -2.36
CA ARG A 21 -21.27 -12.33 -1.46
C ARG A 21 -20.02 -11.49 -1.20
N HIS A 22 -18.86 -12.09 -1.42
CA HIS A 22 -17.57 -11.49 -1.18
C HIS A 22 -16.62 -11.85 -2.33
N TYR A 23 -15.79 -10.89 -2.74
CA TYR A 23 -14.78 -11.06 -3.78
C TYR A 23 -13.41 -10.62 -3.28
N ALA A 24 -12.42 -11.48 -3.48
CA ALA A 24 -11.02 -11.17 -3.27
C ALA A 24 -10.30 -11.29 -4.63
N LEU A 25 -9.55 -10.25 -4.99
CA LEU A 25 -8.69 -10.22 -6.17
C LEU A 25 -7.24 -10.22 -5.70
N VAL A 26 -6.42 -11.17 -6.15
CA VAL A 26 -4.98 -11.17 -5.86
C VAL A 26 -4.22 -10.94 -7.17
N LEU A 27 -3.39 -9.90 -7.17
CA LEU A 27 -2.47 -9.58 -8.24
C LEU A 27 -1.09 -10.11 -7.83
N TRP A 28 -0.60 -11.09 -8.57
CA TRP A 28 0.65 -11.81 -8.28
C TRP A 28 1.66 -11.56 -9.39
N ASP A 29 2.79 -10.93 -9.06
CA ASP A 29 4.01 -10.81 -9.88
C ASP A 29 5.04 -9.87 -9.20
N HIS A 30 6.04 -9.40 -9.95
CA HIS A 30 6.79 -8.20 -9.61
C HIS A 30 5.90 -6.98 -9.34
N GLY A 31 6.31 -6.19 -8.35
CA GLY A 31 5.77 -4.89 -8.02
C GLY A 31 6.92 -3.93 -7.75
N SER A 32 6.64 -2.65 -7.85
CA SER A 32 7.63 -1.60 -7.57
C SER A 32 7.01 -0.43 -6.82
N GLY A 33 5.91 -0.67 -6.09
CA GLY A 33 5.06 0.39 -5.55
C GLY A 33 4.67 1.39 -6.63
N TRP A 34 4.87 2.67 -6.36
CA TRP A 34 4.62 3.72 -7.33
C TRP A 34 5.80 3.99 -8.30
N ARG A 35 6.91 3.23 -8.33
CA ARG A 35 7.98 3.47 -9.33
C ARG A 35 8.90 2.27 -9.59
N GLU A 36 9.06 1.89 -10.86
CA GLU A 36 10.05 0.91 -11.34
C GLU A 36 11.47 1.49 -11.48
N ARG A 37 12.48 0.63 -11.34
CA ARG A 37 13.92 0.93 -11.49
C ARG A 37 14.40 0.76 -12.94
N ASN A 38 15.21 1.70 -13.43
CA ASN A 38 15.98 1.63 -14.69
C ASN A 38 15.20 1.60 -16.03
N ALA A 39 13.88 1.82 -16.03
CA ALA A 39 13.15 2.06 -17.27
C ALA A 39 13.42 3.49 -17.81
N PRO A 40 13.45 3.71 -19.15
CA PRO A 40 13.57 5.04 -19.74
C PRO A 40 12.38 5.96 -19.40
N THR A 41 11.30 5.36 -18.90
CA THR A 41 10.14 6.01 -18.28
C THR A 41 9.91 5.30 -16.94
N SER A 42 9.88 6.03 -15.82
CA SER A 42 9.48 5.47 -14.52
C SER A 42 8.08 4.83 -14.65
N MET A 43 7.95 3.51 -14.66
CA MET A 43 6.63 2.85 -14.73
C MET A 43 6.21 2.49 -13.30
N LYS A 44 5.07 3.01 -12.84
CA LYS A 44 4.39 2.49 -11.64
C LYS A 44 3.85 1.16 -12.05
N ALA A 45 4.25 0.02 -11.53
CA ALA A 45 3.59 -1.18 -12.03
C ALA A 45 3.58 -2.36 -11.09
N ILE A 46 2.60 -3.20 -11.38
CA ILE A 46 2.48 -4.56 -10.91
C ILE A 46 2.21 -5.45 -12.14
N CYS A 47 2.45 -6.76 -12.04
CA CYS A 47 2.13 -7.72 -13.08
C CYS A 47 2.89 -7.49 -14.40
N PHE A 48 4.22 -7.57 -14.31
CA PHE A 48 5.16 -7.41 -15.42
C PHE A 48 5.06 -8.57 -16.42
N ASP A 49 4.58 -8.24 -17.62
CA ASP A 49 4.51 -9.14 -18.75
C ASP A 49 5.82 -9.09 -19.54
N ASP A 50 6.82 -9.86 -19.10
CA ASP A 50 8.14 -9.95 -19.76
C ASP A 50 8.06 -10.33 -21.25
N GLN A 51 7.00 -11.05 -21.64
CA GLN A 51 6.79 -11.47 -23.02
C GLN A 51 6.25 -10.31 -23.89
N ALA A 52 5.36 -9.49 -23.35
CA ALA A 52 4.82 -8.32 -24.03
C ALA A 52 5.67 -7.05 -23.85
N GLY A 53 6.55 -7.02 -22.84
CA GLY A 53 7.26 -5.83 -22.40
C GLY A 53 6.32 -4.76 -21.81
N ASP A 54 5.29 -5.20 -21.10
CA ASP A 54 4.19 -4.37 -20.60
C ASP A 54 3.88 -4.68 -19.13
N SER A 55 3.21 -3.79 -18.42
CA SER A 55 2.93 -3.94 -16.99
C SER A 55 1.72 -3.09 -16.59
N LEU A 56 0.96 -3.50 -15.58
CA LEU A 56 -0.21 -2.71 -15.16
C LEU A 56 0.21 -1.53 -14.31
N THR A 57 0.01 -0.32 -14.81
CA THR A 57 0.18 0.87 -13.98
C THR A 57 -0.91 1.03 -12.93
N MET A 58 -0.61 1.71 -11.82
CA MET A 58 -1.64 1.91 -10.79
C MET A 58 -2.86 2.71 -11.29
N THR A 59 -2.65 3.60 -12.28
CA THR A 59 -3.76 4.27 -12.97
C THR A 59 -4.55 3.30 -13.85
N GLU A 60 -3.89 2.35 -14.50
CA GLU A 60 -4.54 1.28 -15.28
C GLU A 60 -5.28 0.29 -14.38
N VAL A 61 -4.72 -0.10 -13.24
CA VAL A 61 -5.40 -0.89 -12.20
C VAL A 61 -6.66 -0.15 -11.74
N ARG A 62 -6.55 1.13 -11.35
CA ARG A 62 -7.71 1.95 -10.96
C ARG A 62 -8.74 2.04 -12.09
N SER A 63 -8.31 2.20 -13.33
CA SER A 63 -9.20 2.26 -14.50
C SER A 63 -9.95 0.94 -14.70
N ALA A 64 -9.25 -0.19 -14.65
CA ALA A 64 -9.81 -1.52 -14.80
C ALA A 64 -10.82 -1.84 -13.68
N LEU A 65 -10.49 -1.53 -12.42
CA LEU A 65 -11.39 -1.69 -11.27
C LEU A 65 -12.64 -0.83 -11.42
N ASN A 66 -12.50 0.43 -11.83
CA ASN A 66 -13.64 1.32 -12.08
C ASN A 66 -14.55 0.80 -13.20
N ALA A 67 -13.97 0.31 -14.29
CA ALA A 67 -14.73 -0.22 -15.42
C ALA A 67 -15.47 -1.50 -15.03
N ALA A 68 -14.80 -2.42 -14.33
CA ALA A 68 -15.41 -3.65 -13.84
C ALA A 68 -16.52 -3.37 -12.82
N ASN A 69 -16.32 -2.45 -11.88
CA ASN A 69 -17.36 -2.02 -10.94
C ASN A 69 -18.56 -1.39 -11.66
N ALA A 70 -18.33 -0.56 -12.68
CA ALA A 70 -19.42 0.03 -13.47
C ALA A 70 -20.23 -1.02 -14.25
N THR A 71 -19.59 -2.10 -14.71
CA THR A 71 -20.27 -3.21 -15.41
C THR A 71 -21.01 -4.14 -14.43
N THR A 72 -20.37 -4.49 -13.32
CA THR A 72 -20.86 -5.54 -12.41
C THR A 72 -21.72 -5.01 -11.27
N GLY A 73 -21.50 -3.77 -10.84
CA GLY A 73 -22.09 -3.18 -9.64
C GLY A 73 -21.45 -3.66 -8.33
N GLU A 74 -20.37 -4.45 -8.39
CA GLU A 74 -19.73 -5.05 -7.22
C GLU A 74 -18.48 -4.27 -6.79
N THR A 75 -18.38 -4.00 -5.49
CA THR A 75 -17.14 -3.55 -4.83
C THR A 75 -16.40 -4.78 -4.33
N LEU A 76 -15.08 -4.83 -4.52
CA LEU A 76 -14.27 -5.95 -4.02
C LEU A 76 -14.04 -5.81 -2.52
N ASP A 77 -14.10 -6.90 -1.77
CA ASP A 77 -13.81 -6.84 -0.34
C ASP A 77 -12.31 -6.77 -0.07
N ILE A 78 -11.51 -7.49 -0.88
CA ILE A 78 -10.04 -7.56 -0.72
C ILE A 78 -9.38 -7.40 -2.09
N ILE A 79 -8.37 -6.52 -2.15
CA ILE A 79 -7.32 -6.61 -3.15
C ILE A 79 -6.01 -7.00 -2.46
N GLY A 80 -5.38 -8.06 -2.96
CA GLY A 80 -4.09 -8.53 -2.51
C GLY A 80 -3.02 -8.23 -3.54
N PHE A 81 -1.88 -7.74 -3.07
CA PHE A 81 -0.68 -7.51 -3.88
C PHE A 81 0.41 -8.48 -3.40
N ASP A 82 0.46 -9.65 -4.02
CA ASP A 82 1.58 -10.61 -3.84
C ASP A 82 2.70 -10.15 -4.78
N ALA A 83 3.29 -9.01 -4.38
CA ALA A 83 4.18 -8.19 -5.17
C ALA A 83 4.92 -7.19 -4.25
N CYS A 84 6.18 -6.91 -4.60
CA CYS A 84 7.06 -6.06 -3.82
C CYS A 84 6.54 -4.61 -3.70
N LEU A 85 6.68 -4.01 -2.51
CA LEU A 85 6.56 -2.56 -2.25
C LEU A 85 5.16 -1.97 -2.51
N MET A 86 4.11 -2.80 -2.56
CA MET A 86 2.76 -2.37 -2.94
C MET A 86 1.94 -1.83 -1.77
N GLN A 87 2.35 -2.08 -0.52
CA GLN A 87 1.65 -1.60 0.67
C GLN A 87 2.07 -0.18 1.02
N MET A 88 1.58 0.76 0.22
CA MET A 88 1.93 2.16 0.35
C MET A 88 0.73 3.08 0.13
N VAL A 89 0.74 4.26 0.74
CA VAL A 89 -0.35 5.25 0.69
C VAL A 89 -0.79 5.53 -0.75
N GLU A 90 0.17 5.72 -1.64
CA GLU A 90 0.00 6.05 -3.05
C GLU A 90 -0.77 4.95 -3.80
N VAL A 91 -0.46 3.69 -3.51
CA VAL A 91 -1.09 2.51 -4.13
C VAL A 91 -2.50 2.34 -3.58
N VAL A 92 -2.65 2.34 -2.25
CA VAL A 92 -3.96 2.14 -1.60
C VAL A 92 -4.94 3.26 -1.96
N TYR A 93 -4.45 4.50 -2.14
CA TYR A 93 -5.25 5.63 -2.61
C TYR A 93 -5.77 5.43 -4.04
N GLN A 94 -5.01 4.76 -4.93
CA GLN A 94 -5.52 4.48 -6.27
C GLN A 94 -6.63 3.43 -6.26
N VAL A 95 -6.48 2.37 -5.46
CA VAL A 95 -7.42 1.24 -5.48
C VAL A 95 -8.62 1.39 -4.57
N MET A 96 -8.61 2.33 -3.60
CA MET A 96 -9.82 2.64 -2.83
C MET A 96 -10.96 3.18 -3.71
N GLY A 97 -10.64 3.86 -4.83
CA GLY A 97 -11.62 4.55 -5.66
C GLY A 97 -11.87 5.98 -5.18
N SER A 98 -13.05 6.24 -4.65
CA SER A 98 -13.40 7.48 -3.94
C SER A 98 -14.50 7.19 -2.92
N ALA A 99 -14.72 8.09 -1.95
CA ALA A 99 -15.82 7.95 -0.98
C ALA A 99 -17.20 7.71 -1.65
N ASP A 100 -17.45 8.33 -2.80
CA ASP A 100 -18.71 8.19 -3.55
C ASP A 100 -18.76 6.90 -4.39
N ARG A 101 -17.61 6.30 -4.70
CA ARG A 101 -17.51 5.10 -5.51
C ARG A 101 -16.35 4.21 -5.04
N PRO A 102 -16.51 3.54 -3.89
CA PRO A 102 -15.49 2.65 -3.36
C PRO A 102 -15.33 1.45 -4.30
N LEU A 103 -14.09 1.13 -4.64
CA LEU A 103 -13.76 0.01 -5.53
C LEU A 103 -13.32 -1.22 -4.74
N VAL A 104 -12.66 -1.00 -3.61
CA VAL A 104 -12.13 -2.06 -2.74
C VAL A 104 -12.25 -1.64 -1.27
N ASP A 105 -12.57 -2.58 -0.38
CA ASP A 105 -12.68 -2.33 1.06
C ASP A 105 -11.35 -2.51 1.82
N ILE A 106 -10.54 -3.52 1.46
CA ILE A 106 -9.28 -3.85 2.15
C ILE A 106 -8.16 -4.08 1.13
N ALA A 107 -6.98 -3.49 1.36
CA ALA A 107 -5.75 -3.84 0.65
C ALA A 107 -4.84 -4.69 1.54
N VAL A 108 -4.22 -5.71 0.95
CA VAL A 108 -3.18 -6.54 1.59
C VAL A 108 -1.92 -6.52 0.74
N GLY A 109 -0.77 -6.28 1.35
CA GLY A 109 0.52 -6.25 0.66
C GLY A 109 1.71 -6.00 1.60
N SER A 110 2.91 -6.03 1.02
CA SER A 110 4.16 -5.71 1.71
C SER A 110 4.65 -4.28 1.48
N GLU A 111 5.20 -3.67 2.54
CA GLU A 111 5.93 -2.40 2.45
C GLU A 111 7.35 -2.61 1.88
N GLU A 112 7.84 -3.84 1.96
CA GLU A 112 9.17 -4.27 1.52
C GLU A 112 9.07 -5.15 0.26
N THR A 113 10.20 -5.60 -0.26
CA THR A 113 10.25 -6.70 -1.22
C THR A 113 9.72 -7.99 -0.62
N GLU A 114 8.95 -8.75 -1.40
CA GLU A 114 8.46 -10.07 -1.02
C GLU A 114 9.39 -11.16 -1.59
N PRO A 115 9.58 -12.29 -0.88
CA PRO A 115 10.28 -13.42 -1.45
C PRO A 115 9.52 -14.04 -2.63
N GLY A 116 10.26 -14.59 -3.59
CA GLY A 116 9.68 -15.08 -4.85
C GLY A 116 8.74 -16.29 -4.75
N ASP A 117 8.66 -16.95 -3.60
CA ASP A 117 7.66 -18.01 -3.36
C ASP A 117 6.25 -17.42 -3.18
N GLY A 118 6.13 -16.13 -2.86
CA GLY A 118 4.87 -15.40 -2.67
C GLY A 118 4.11 -15.78 -1.40
N TRP A 119 2.79 -15.73 -1.43
CA TRP A 119 1.96 -16.01 -0.26
C TRP A 119 1.72 -17.51 -0.04
N ASP A 120 1.50 -17.92 1.22
CA ASP A 120 1.08 -19.30 1.54
C ASP A 120 -0.41 -19.50 1.27
N TYR A 121 -0.76 -19.58 -0.01
CA TYR A 121 -2.14 -19.83 -0.47
C TYR A 121 -2.71 -21.12 0.08
N ALA A 122 -1.87 -22.14 0.34
CA ALA A 122 -2.35 -23.42 0.83
C ALA A 122 -2.88 -23.29 2.27
N ALA A 123 -2.14 -22.60 3.14
CA ALA A 123 -2.58 -22.31 4.50
C ALA A 123 -3.86 -21.46 4.51
N THR A 124 -3.85 -20.34 3.77
CA THR A 124 -4.98 -19.40 3.73
C THR A 124 -6.25 -20.05 3.17
N LEU A 125 -6.17 -20.77 2.04
CA LEU A 125 -7.34 -21.44 1.45
C LEU A 125 -7.83 -22.61 2.31
N THR A 126 -6.93 -23.29 3.03
CA THR A 126 -7.34 -24.32 4.02
C THR A 126 -8.13 -23.69 5.16
N ALA A 127 -7.69 -22.56 5.69
CA ALA A 127 -8.41 -21.82 6.72
C ALA A 127 -9.78 -21.32 6.23
N LEU A 128 -9.83 -20.75 5.01
CA LEU A 128 -11.07 -20.26 4.41
C LEU A 128 -12.08 -21.37 4.12
N THR A 129 -11.64 -22.51 3.58
CA THR A 129 -12.54 -23.64 3.30
C THR A 129 -13.00 -24.34 4.58
N GLY A 130 -12.20 -24.31 5.64
CA GLY A 130 -12.58 -24.77 6.99
C GLY A 130 -13.56 -23.84 7.70
N ASN A 131 -13.55 -22.54 7.39
CA ASN A 131 -14.48 -21.54 7.90
C ASN A 131 -14.98 -20.60 6.79
N PRO A 132 -15.92 -21.04 5.94
CA PRO A 132 -16.42 -20.23 4.82
C PRO A 132 -17.25 -19.01 5.25
N ALA A 133 -17.51 -18.85 6.55
CA ALA A 133 -18.15 -17.67 7.12
C ALA A 133 -17.14 -16.60 7.60
N MET A 134 -15.84 -16.82 7.33
CA MET A 134 -14.79 -15.83 7.60
C MET A 134 -15.15 -14.50 6.94
N THR A 135 -15.06 -13.41 7.71
CA THR A 135 -15.27 -12.06 7.17
C THR A 135 -14.07 -11.66 6.31
N PRO A 136 -14.21 -10.70 5.40
CA PRO A 136 -13.08 -10.17 4.63
C PRO A 136 -11.92 -9.71 5.52
N ALA A 137 -12.18 -8.98 6.59
CA ALA A 137 -11.15 -8.55 7.54
C ALA A 137 -10.43 -9.73 8.23
N ALA A 138 -11.16 -10.80 8.56
CA ALA A 138 -10.56 -12.01 9.13
C ALA A 138 -9.71 -12.76 8.11
N LEU A 139 -10.13 -12.80 6.83
CA LEU A 139 -9.35 -13.39 5.74
C LEU A 139 -8.08 -12.58 5.45
N ALA A 140 -8.19 -11.25 5.41
CA ALA A 140 -7.03 -10.36 5.25
C ALA A 140 -6.03 -10.54 6.39
N THR A 141 -6.50 -10.62 7.64
CA THR A 141 -5.66 -10.92 8.81
C THR A 141 -5.02 -12.31 8.71
N GLN A 142 -5.75 -13.31 8.21
CA GLN A 142 -5.23 -14.67 8.01
C GLN A 142 -4.10 -14.67 6.97
N ILE A 143 -4.26 -13.97 5.85
CA ILE A 143 -3.23 -13.82 4.80
C ILE A 143 -1.95 -13.24 5.39
N VAL A 144 -2.06 -12.13 6.15
CA VAL A 144 -0.91 -11.49 6.81
C VAL A 144 -0.18 -12.48 7.71
N ASN A 145 -0.91 -13.17 8.59
CA ASN A 145 -0.32 -14.11 9.54
C ASN A 145 0.32 -15.33 8.86
N ASP A 146 -0.32 -15.89 7.83
CA ASP A 146 0.18 -17.04 7.09
C ASP A 146 1.47 -16.69 6.36
N TYR A 147 1.52 -15.53 5.69
CA TYR A 147 2.72 -15.03 5.02
C TYR A 147 3.88 -14.82 6.00
N ILE A 148 3.65 -14.15 7.14
CA ILE A 148 4.71 -13.92 8.13
C ILE A 148 5.19 -15.24 8.75
N SER A 149 4.31 -16.22 8.90
CA SER A 149 4.65 -17.53 9.47
C SER A 149 5.34 -18.47 8.49
N SER A 150 5.22 -18.25 7.18
CA SER A 150 5.77 -19.15 6.16
C SER A 150 7.26 -18.93 5.91
N TYR A 151 7.78 -17.75 6.27
CA TYR A 151 9.16 -17.35 5.96
C TYR A 151 10.12 -17.37 7.15
N ASP A 152 11.41 -17.36 6.84
CA ASP A 152 12.48 -17.30 7.83
C ASP A 152 12.48 -15.92 8.53
N PRO A 153 12.41 -15.86 9.87
CA PRO A 153 12.37 -14.59 10.61
C PRO A 153 13.66 -13.78 10.54
N THR A 154 14.72 -14.30 9.90
CA THR A 154 15.98 -13.59 9.65
C THR A 154 15.97 -12.78 8.35
N TRP A 155 14.96 -12.93 7.50
CA TRP A 155 14.79 -12.15 6.27
C TRP A 155 14.04 -10.85 6.55
N ASP A 156 14.18 -9.88 5.66
CA ASP A 156 13.50 -8.58 5.74
C ASP A 156 12.12 -8.74 5.09
N ILE A 157 11.11 -8.95 5.93
CA ILE A 157 9.75 -9.30 5.49
C ILE A 157 8.75 -8.47 6.29
N THR A 158 7.80 -7.86 5.56
CA THR A 158 6.64 -7.14 6.09
C THR A 158 5.38 -7.59 5.35
N GLN A 159 4.22 -7.52 6.01
CA GLN A 159 2.91 -7.75 5.39
C GLN A 159 1.84 -7.06 6.25
N SER A 160 0.90 -6.38 5.61
CA SER A 160 -0.20 -5.74 6.35
C SER A 160 -1.50 -5.76 5.58
N ALA A 161 -2.60 -5.57 6.32
CA ALA A 161 -3.94 -5.39 5.79
C ALA A 161 -4.49 -4.03 6.23
N ALA A 162 -4.88 -3.18 5.28
CA ALA A 162 -5.38 -1.82 5.54
C ALA A 162 -6.81 -1.62 5.03
N GLN A 163 -7.64 -0.96 5.83
CA GLN A 163 -9.00 -0.54 5.46
C GLN A 163 -8.97 0.69 4.56
N LEU A 164 -9.59 0.58 3.39
CA LEU A 164 -9.53 1.58 2.34
C LEU A 164 -10.58 2.68 2.50
N ASN A 165 -11.64 2.44 3.27
CA ASN A 165 -12.63 3.47 3.63
C ASN A 165 -12.05 4.57 4.56
N LEU A 166 -10.84 4.39 5.09
CA LEU A 166 -10.12 5.36 5.92
C LEU A 166 -9.01 6.10 5.17
N VAL A 167 -8.76 5.77 3.90
CA VAL A 167 -7.63 6.32 3.14
C VAL A 167 -7.83 7.80 2.77
N ASP A 168 -9.06 8.28 2.59
CA ASP A 168 -9.34 9.73 2.41
C ASP A 168 -8.99 10.54 3.67
N GLU A 169 -9.32 10.00 4.86
CA GLU A 169 -8.92 10.61 6.14
C GLU A 169 -7.40 10.59 6.30
N LEU A 170 -6.76 9.46 5.97
CA LEU A 170 -5.31 9.31 5.99
C LEU A 170 -4.62 10.35 5.09
N ALA A 171 -5.08 10.51 3.84
CA ALA A 171 -4.55 11.50 2.92
C ALA A 171 -4.70 12.94 3.46
N THR A 172 -5.84 13.24 4.09
CA THR A 172 -6.11 14.56 4.69
C THR A 172 -5.14 14.88 5.84
N VAL A 173 -4.88 13.91 6.73
CA VAL A 173 -3.94 14.14 7.85
C VAL A 173 -2.48 14.18 7.37
N ILE A 174 -2.12 13.43 6.33
CA ILE A 174 -0.81 13.51 5.69
C ILE A 174 -0.59 14.89 5.07
N ASP A 175 -1.56 15.41 4.32
CA ASP A 175 -1.49 16.76 3.74
C ASP A 175 -1.36 17.84 4.83
N SER A 176 -2.16 17.72 5.91
CA SER A 176 -2.05 18.61 7.07
C SER A 176 -0.66 18.56 7.73
N PHE A 177 -0.07 17.36 7.82
CA PHE A 177 1.28 17.18 8.35
C PHE A 177 2.35 17.80 7.43
N ALA A 178 2.25 17.58 6.12
CA ALA A 178 3.12 18.21 5.13
C ALA A 178 3.02 19.75 5.19
N GLN A 179 1.83 20.32 5.32
CA GLN A 179 1.61 21.75 5.46
C GLN A 179 2.21 22.32 6.75
N ALA A 180 2.09 21.60 7.87
CA ALA A 180 2.71 21.99 9.12
C ALA A 180 4.25 22.02 9.00
N MET A 181 4.86 20.97 8.42
CA MET A 181 6.31 20.89 8.22
C MET A 181 6.84 21.97 7.27
N THR A 182 6.16 22.21 6.15
CA THR A 182 6.56 23.24 5.17
C THR A 182 6.48 24.66 5.75
N SER A 183 5.52 24.92 6.64
CA SER A 183 5.37 26.21 7.32
C SER A 183 6.43 26.42 8.41
N ALA A 184 6.90 25.35 9.05
CA ALA A 184 7.83 25.40 10.17
C ALA A 184 9.31 25.35 9.73
N THR A 185 9.75 26.33 8.93
CA THR A 185 11.12 26.38 8.37
C THR A 185 12.25 26.29 9.40
N GLY A 186 12.00 26.70 10.66
CA GLY A 186 12.95 26.55 11.77
C GLY A 186 13.16 25.10 12.22
N ASP A 187 12.22 24.21 11.93
CA ASP A 187 12.23 22.80 12.36
C ASP A 187 12.86 21.87 11.31
N TRP A 188 13.16 22.38 10.10
CA TRP A 188 13.58 21.56 8.96
C TRP A 188 14.82 20.70 9.22
N GLY A 189 15.76 21.16 10.04
CA GLY A 189 16.94 20.36 10.41
C GLY A 189 16.58 19.14 11.26
N ALA A 190 15.67 19.30 12.22
CA ALA A 190 15.19 18.22 13.06
C ALA A 190 14.27 17.27 12.29
N ILE A 191 13.38 17.81 11.43
CA ILE A 191 12.53 17.01 10.53
C ILE A 191 13.39 16.18 9.56
N GLY A 192 14.44 16.76 8.97
CA GLY A 192 15.37 16.02 8.11
C GLY A 192 16.10 14.91 8.86
N THR A 193 16.47 15.15 10.12
CA THR A 193 17.06 14.11 10.99
C THR A 193 16.06 12.97 11.23
N ALA A 194 14.81 13.29 11.59
CA ALA A 194 13.75 12.29 11.77
C ALA A 194 13.51 11.49 10.47
N ARG A 195 13.53 12.15 9.31
CA ARG A 195 13.41 11.48 8.02
C ARG A 195 14.55 10.49 7.78
N SER A 196 15.81 10.88 8.01
CA SER A 196 16.97 9.99 7.83
C SER A 196 17.02 8.79 8.80
N GLN A 197 16.21 8.84 9.86
CA GLN A 197 16.10 7.78 10.87
C GLN A 197 14.86 6.89 10.68
N ALA A 198 13.93 7.31 9.83
CA ALA A 198 12.73 6.53 9.54
C ALA A 198 13.11 5.16 8.95
N GLN A 199 12.22 4.18 9.10
CA GLN A 199 12.44 2.86 8.53
C GLN A 199 12.38 3.02 7.02
N GLU A 200 13.48 2.69 6.36
CA GLU A 200 13.55 2.62 4.91
C GLU A 200 13.35 1.18 4.47
N TYR A 201 12.91 1.02 3.22
CA TYR A 201 12.74 -0.27 2.56
C TYR A 201 13.76 -0.42 1.43
N TYR A 202 13.56 -1.37 0.52
CA TYR A 202 14.47 -1.61 -0.61
C TYR A 202 14.88 -0.33 -1.38
N TYR A 203 13.97 0.64 -1.49
CA TYR A 203 14.30 2.00 -1.89
C TYR A 203 14.32 2.91 -0.66
N ASP A 204 15.44 3.61 -0.47
CA ASP A 204 15.64 4.58 0.62
C ASP A 204 14.61 5.71 0.64
N TYR A 205 14.00 6.02 -0.51
CA TYR A 205 12.94 7.02 -0.63
C TYR A 205 11.53 6.48 -0.29
N TYR A 206 11.38 5.18 0.01
CA TYR A 206 10.15 4.61 0.60
C TYR A 206 10.38 4.40 2.09
N ILE A 207 9.57 5.08 2.90
CA ILE A 207 9.69 5.02 4.35
C ILE A 207 8.41 4.58 5.01
N ASP A 208 8.52 4.00 6.20
CA ASP A 208 7.38 3.80 7.08
C ASP A 208 6.80 5.14 7.53
N LEU A 209 5.53 5.40 7.17
CA LEU A 209 4.86 6.66 7.43
C LEU A 209 4.68 6.89 8.94
N TYR A 210 4.33 5.84 9.70
CA TYR A 210 4.07 5.94 11.12
C TYR A 210 5.36 6.24 11.89
N HIS A 211 6.45 5.53 11.61
CA HIS A 211 7.73 5.67 12.26
C HIS A 211 8.31 7.07 12.01
N PHE A 212 8.21 7.58 10.77
CA PHE A 212 8.58 8.96 10.50
C PHE A 212 7.78 9.96 11.35
N ALA A 213 6.45 9.82 11.38
CA ALA A 213 5.59 10.67 12.20
C ALA A 213 5.91 10.53 13.70
N GLN A 214 6.23 9.32 14.17
CA GLN A 214 6.63 9.04 15.54
C GLN A 214 7.93 9.77 15.92
N LEU A 215 8.95 9.70 15.07
CA LEU A 215 10.23 10.39 15.29
C LEU A 215 10.03 11.91 15.36
N VAL A 216 9.22 12.47 14.46
CA VAL A 216 8.86 13.88 14.49
C VAL A 216 8.08 14.24 15.76
N ASN A 217 7.11 13.42 16.16
CA ASN A 217 6.30 13.64 17.37
C ASN A 217 7.15 13.57 18.66
N GLN A 218 8.19 12.74 18.71
CA GLN A 218 9.02 12.56 19.90
C GLN A 218 10.10 13.64 20.07
N ASP A 219 10.48 14.34 18.99
CA ASP A 219 11.49 15.39 19.06
C ASP A 219 10.92 16.69 19.68
N THR A 220 11.31 16.95 20.92
CA THR A 220 10.88 18.15 21.66
C THR A 220 11.39 19.47 21.08
N SER A 221 12.39 19.44 20.19
CA SER A 221 12.92 20.63 19.51
C SER A 221 12.05 21.10 18.34
N ILE A 222 11.25 20.20 17.76
CA ILE A 222 10.27 20.51 16.71
C ILE A 222 9.11 21.31 17.32
N SER A 223 8.43 22.16 16.55
CA SER A 223 7.29 22.92 17.05
C SER A 223 6.10 22.01 17.42
N GLN A 224 5.34 22.42 18.44
CA GLN A 224 4.19 21.64 18.92
C GLN A 224 3.16 21.37 17.82
N ALA A 225 2.93 22.34 16.93
CA ALA A 225 1.98 22.19 15.82
C ALA A 225 2.37 21.07 14.85
N VAL A 226 3.66 20.94 14.53
CA VAL A 226 4.17 19.85 13.68
C VAL A 226 4.05 18.51 14.40
N ARG A 227 4.39 18.46 15.70
CA ARG A 227 4.22 17.25 16.52
C ARG A 227 2.77 16.80 16.61
N ASP A 228 1.82 17.71 16.80
CA ASP A 228 0.40 17.40 16.88
C ASP A 228 -0.11 16.84 15.54
N ALA A 229 0.32 17.41 14.41
CA ALA A 229 0.01 16.89 13.10
C ALA A 229 0.60 15.48 12.87
N ALA A 230 1.83 15.24 13.32
CA ALA A 230 2.45 13.92 13.30
C ALA A 230 1.67 12.89 14.15
N SER A 231 1.18 13.29 15.32
CA SER A 231 0.32 12.44 16.17
C SER A 231 -0.98 12.05 15.47
N SER A 232 -1.56 12.95 14.66
CA SER A 232 -2.75 12.66 13.86
C SER A 232 -2.47 11.61 12.79
N VAL A 233 -1.31 11.69 12.11
CA VAL A 233 -0.88 10.66 11.14
C VAL A 233 -0.72 9.30 11.82
N MET A 234 -0.04 9.23 12.97
CA MET A 234 0.12 7.99 13.73
C MET A 234 -1.24 7.36 14.08
N THR A 235 -2.20 8.18 14.49
CA THR A 235 -3.57 7.74 14.82
C THR A 235 -4.29 7.20 13.58
N ALA A 236 -4.20 7.90 12.45
CA ALA A 236 -4.85 7.50 11.21
C ALA A 236 -4.30 6.16 10.68
N VAL A 237 -2.97 5.97 10.68
CA VAL A 237 -2.36 4.68 10.29
C VAL A 237 -2.82 3.56 11.23
N SER A 238 -2.80 3.78 12.55
CA SER A 238 -3.24 2.78 13.54
C SER A 238 -4.71 2.39 13.37
N ASN A 239 -5.56 3.30 12.89
CA ASN A 239 -6.97 3.02 12.63
C ASN A 239 -7.18 2.29 11.30
N ALA A 240 -6.39 2.61 10.28
CA ALA A 240 -6.48 2.01 8.95
C ALA A 240 -5.96 0.56 8.94
N VAL A 241 -4.85 0.29 9.60
CA VAL A 241 -4.18 -1.03 9.57
C VAL A 241 -4.89 -2.01 10.52
N ILE A 242 -5.47 -3.07 9.95
CA ILE A 242 -6.22 -4.13 10.65
C ILE A 242 -5.26 -5.16 11.25
N ALA A 243 -4.25 -5.53 10.47
CA ALA A 243 -3.25 -6.52 10.80
C ALA A 243 -1.94 -6.10 10.16
N GLU A 244 -0.85 -6.34 10.87
CA GLU A 244 0.50 -6.02 10.45
C GLU A 244 1.42 -7.07 11.07
N GLY A 245 2.39 -7.52 10.30
CA GLY A 245 3.48 -8.32 10.82
C GLY A 245 4.76 -8.05 10.04
N HIS A 246 5.86 -8.07 10.78
CA HIS A 246 7.19 -7.83 10.26
C HIS A 246 8.24 -8.63 11.03
N THR A 247 9.45 -8.61 10.50
CA THR A 247 10.65 -9.27 11.03
C THR A 247 11.59 -8.26 11.69
N SER A 248 12.54 -8.76 12.50
CA SER A 248 13.34 -7.90 13.39
C SER A 248 14.27 -6.90 12.70
N SER A 249 14.61 -7.11 11.44
CA SER A 249 15.44 -6.20 10.63
C SER A 249 14.68 -4.97 10.12
N VAL A 250 13.36 -5.10 10.01
CA VAL A 250 12.40 -4.04 9.64
C VAL A 250 11.47 -3.74 10.83
N ALA A 251 12.06 -3.66 12.03
CA ALA A 251 11.35 -3.60 13.32
C ALA A 251 10.49 -2.35 13.56
N ASN A 252 10.57 -1.35 12.68
CA ASN A 252 9.76 -0.14 12.77
C ASN A 252 8.76 -0.03 11.61
N SER A 253 8.37 -1.16 11.02
CA SER A 253 7.25 -1.26 10.10
C SER A 253 5.92 -1.23 10.84
N HIS A 254 4.96 -0.48 10.28
CA HIS A 254 3.63 -0.23 10.83
C HIS A 254 2.54 -0.41 9.77
N GLY A 255 2.89 -0.97 8.61
CA GLY A 255 1.95 -1.49 7.64
C GLY A 255 1.58 -0.54 6.52
N LEU A 256 2.14 0.68 6.45
CA LEU A 256 1.95 1.59 5.32
C LEU A 256 3.20 2.43 5.09
N SER A 257 3.83 2.20 3.94
CA SER A 257 4.91 3.04 3.46
C SER A 257 4.41 4.28 2.71
N ILE A 258 5.29 5.27 2.54
CA ILE A 258 5.05 6.48 1.74
C ILE A 258 6.32 6.86 0.99
N TYR A 259 6.18 7.48 -0.18
CA TYR A 259 7.27 8.14 -0.85
C TYR A 259 7.63 9.46 -0.18
N TYR A 260 8.83 9.51 0.37
CA TYR A 260 9.40 10.75 0.87
C TYR A 260 10.91 10.70 0.69
N PRO A 261 11.49 11.25 -0.39
CA PRO A 261 12.93 11.20 -0.63
C PRO A 261 13.68 12.08 0.38
N GLU A 262 14.89 11.69 0.75
CA GLU A 262 15.72 12.43 1.72
C GLU A 262 16.13 13.82 1.18
N THR A 263 16.37 13.91 -0.14
CA THR A 263 16.78 15.16 -0.78
C THR A 263 15.93 15.53 -1.99
N ALA A 264 15.91 16.82 -2.32
CA ALA A 264 15.27 17.32 -3.53
C ALA A 264 15.91 16.78 -4.83
N THR A 265 17.13 16.24 -4.78
CA THR A 265 17.78 15.62 -5.95
C THR A 265 17.19 14.23 -6.22
N ASP A 266 16.75 13.54 -5.18
CA ASP A 266 16.12 12.23 -5.25
C ASP A 266 14.61 12.34 -5.47
N TYR A 267 14.09 13.57 -5.55
CA TYR A 267 12.71 13.83 -5.89
C TYR A 267 12.45 13.63 -7.39
N PHE A 268 11.64 12.62 -7.70
CA PHE A 268 11.13 12.39 -9.04
C PHE A 268 9.94 13.30 -9.34
N SER A 269 10.10 14.17 -10.35
CA SER A 269 9.08 15.14 -10.77
C SER A 269 7.82 14.52 -11.38
N ASP A 270 7.90 13.27 -11.81
CA ASP A 270 6.76 12.54 -12.37
C ASP A 270 5.73 12.17 -11.30
N TYR A 271 6.10 12.12 -10.01
CA TYR A 271 5.22 11.86 -8.86
C TYR A 271 3.91 12.66 -8.93
N GLU A 272 3.99 13.96 -9.22
CA GLU A 272 2.85 14.90 -9.31
C GLU A 272 1.87 14.61 -10.44
N THR A 273 2.34 13.96 -11.52
CA THR A 273 1.56 13.79 -12.75
C THR A 273 0.91 12.42 -12.88
N SER A 274 1.29 11.50 -12.01
CA SER A 274 1.10 10.07 -12.20
C SER A 274 0.40 9.39 -11.03
N LEU A 275 0.03 10.16 -10.00
CA LEU A 275 -0.93 9.77 -8.96
C LEU A 275 -2.14 10.69 -9.05
N LEU A 276 -3.32 10.09 -9.02
CA LEU A 276 -4.57 10.83 -8.92
C LEU A 276 -4.93 10.94 -7.44
N PHE A 277 -4.37 11.95 -6.77
CA PHE A 277 -4.86 12.45 -5.48
C PHE A 277 -5.94 13.50 -5.76
N THR A 278 -7.15 13.04 -6.11
CA THR A 278 -8.27 13.89 -6.51
C THR A 278 -9.58 13.33 -6.02
#